data_AF-A0A2S4UX79-F1
#
_entry.id   AF-A0A2S4UX79-F1
#
_cell.length_a   1.000
_cell.length_b   1.000
_cell.length_c   1.000
_cell.angle_alpha   90.00
_cell.angle_beta   90.00
_cell.angle_gamma   90.00
#
_symmetry.space_group_name_H-M   'P 1'
#
loop_
_entity.id
_entity.type
_entity.pdbx_description
1 polymer ?
#
loop_
_entity_poly.entity_id
_entity_poly.type
_entity_poly.pdbx_seq_one_letter_code
_entity_poly.pdbx_strand_id
1 'polypeptide(L)'
;MSGFPVLDFYSDGLPNSLKLLIVDSIQSPAQFLKQAIPQQHKQNLFTTVAFDQIEQDNLSAKLEVLIKSQSKPPLVIIDDLSSIIWAGDRSALQLIESFKSILPKQLGLDFSLILVFHDDLVKSNQRDRVIFNHLVNRSDIIIRTRAIGGQGQGELIVQRGPAYLSDLNLPITLSNEQTTQYKITDNSVRFHPKGLDRGFI
;
A
#
# COMPACT_ATOMS: atom_id res chain seq x y z
N MET A 1 -22.90 0.30 -7.24
CA MET A 1 -21.68 -0.54 -7.19
C MET A 1 -20.57 0.35 -6.66
N SER A 2 -20.16 0.18 -5.41
CA SER A 2 -19.02 0.90 -4.82
C SER A 2 -17.73 0.25 -5.31
N GLY A 3 -16.92 1.00 -6.04
CA GLY A 3 -15.58 0.57 -6.47
C GLY A 3 -14.60 0.50 -5.30
N PHE A 4 -13.33 0.21 -5.60
CA PHE A 4 -12.28 0.29 -4.59
C PHE A 4 -12.15 1.74 -4.08
N PRO A 5 -12.36 2.03 -2.78
CA PRO A 5 -12.51 3.40 -2.28
C PRO A 5 -11.30 4.31 -2.54
N VAL A 6 -10.11 3.73 -2.73
CA VAL A 6 -8.89 4.47 -3.10
C VAL A 6 -9.03 5.15 -4.45
N LEU A 7 -9.81 4.58 -5.37
CA LEU A 7 -10.10 5.20 -6.66
C LEU A 7 -10.96 6.45 -6.49
N ASP A 8 -11.84 6.49 -5.49
CA ASP A 8 -12.66 7.68 -5.23
C ASP A 8 -11.82 8.85 -4.66
N PHE A 9 -10.60 8.58 -4.17
CA PHE A 9 -9.65 9.63 -3.78
C PHE A 9 -8.98 10.31 -4.98
N TYR A 10 -9.08 9.73 -6.17
CA TYR A 10 -8.52 10.25 -7.41
C TYR A 10 -9.60 10.30 -8.49
N SER A 11 -10.06 11.49 -8.84
CA SER A 11 -11.05 11.73 -9.90
C SER A 11 -10.71 11.04 -11.23
N ASP A 12 -9.41 10.79 -11.48
CA ASP A 12 -8.88 10.31 -12.76
C ASP A 12 -8.21 8.92 -12.67
N GLY A 13 -8.35 8.21 -11.54
CA GLY A 13 -7.71 6.92 -11.27
C GLY A 13 -6.35 7.01 -10.57
N LEU A 14 -5.72 5.86 -10.27
CA LEU A 14 -4.44 5.81 -9.55
C LEU A 14 -3.34 6.50 -10.37
N PRO A 15 -2.61 7.49 -9.82
CA PRO A 15 -1.48 8.09 -10.51
C PRO A 15 -0.41 7.04 -10.83
N ASN A 16 0.22 7.16 -12.00
CA ASN A 16 1.29 6.26 -12.42
C ASN A 16 2.53 6.30 -11.53
N SER A 17 2.65 7.23 -10.57
CA SER A 17 3.77 7.31 -9.60
C SER A 17 3.34 7.19 -8.15
N LEU A 18 2.08 6.78 -7.94
CA LEU A 18 1.45 6.71 -6.63
C LEU A 18 2.23 5.82 -5.66
N LYS A 19 2.51 6.35 -4.47
CA LYS A 19 3.05 5.58 -3.34
C LYS A 19 1.95 5.32 -2.33
N LEU A 20 1.50 4.09 -2.28
CA LEU A 20 0.49 3.63 -1.35
C LEU A 20 1.15 2.79 -0.24
N LEU A 21 0.98 3.20 1.01
CA LEU A 21 1.32 2.36 2.17
C LEU A 21 0.08 1.69 2.71
N ILE A 22 0.09 0.37 2.83
CA ILE A 22 -0.96 -0.39 3.47
C ILE A 22 -0.46 -0.84 4.82
N VAL A 23 -1.17 -0.44 5.86
CA VAL A 23 -0.94 -0.86 7.25
C VAL A 23 -2.03 -1.86 7.60
N ASP A 24 -1.66 -3.12 7.67
CA ASP A 24 -2.64 -4.20 7.60
C ASP A 24 -2.70 -5.11 8.83
N SER A 25 -3.85 -5.76 8.97
CA SER A 25 -4.18 -6.84 9.89
C SER A 25 -4.77 -8.07 9.18
N ILE A 26 -4.87 -8.06 7.83
CA ILE A 26 -5.37 -9.19 7.04
C ILE A 26 -4.23 -10.15 6.66
N GLN A 27 -4.59 -11.43 6.50
CA GLN A 27 -3.62 -12.52 6.27
C GLN A 27 -2.91 -12.46 4.92
N SER A 28 -3.54 -11.90 3.87
CA SER A 28 -2.93 -11.79 2.55
C SER A 28 -3.29 -10.46 1.87
N PRO A 29 -2.51 -9.39 2.13
CA PRO A 29 -2.76 -8.06 1.59
C PRO A 29 -2.69 -8.01 0.06
N ALA A 30 -1.73 -8.70 -0.56
CA ALA A 30 -1.67 -8.78 -2.02
C ALA A 30 -2.91 -9.44 -2.63
N GLN A 31 -3.47 -10.50 -2.01
CA GLN A 31 -4.70 -11.13 -2.49
C GLN A 31 -5.92 -10.21 -2.29
N PHE A 32 -6.00 -9.54 -1.15
CA PHE A 32 -7.05 -8.55 -0.89
C PHE A 32 -7.04 -7.46 -1.98
N LEU A 33 -5.88 -6.88 -2.30
CA LEU A 33 -5.74 -5.89 -3.37
C LEU A 33 -6.11 -6.45 -4.74
N LYS A 34 -5.63 -7.66 -5.05
CA LYS A 34 -5.98 -8.36 -6.29
C LYS A 34 -7.48 -8.57 -6.40
N GLN A 35 -8.22 -8.77 -5.32
CA GLN A 35 -9.66 -8.93 -5.34
C GLN A 35 -10.43 -7.60 -5.30
N ALA A 36 -9.88 -6.59 -4.62
CA ALA A 36 -10.50 -5.28 -4.42
C ALA A 36 -10.37 -4.35 -5.64
N ILE A 37 -9.22 -4.36 -6.33
CA ILE A 37 -8.98 -3.51 -7.49
C ILE A 37 -9.83 -4.02 -8.67
N PRO A 38 -10.64 -3.20 -9.36
CA PRO A 38 -11.46 -3.66 -10.49
C PRO A 38 -10.64 -4.17 -11.68
N GLN A 39 -11.13 -5.19 -12.40
CA GLN A 39 -10.40 -5.84 -13.51
C GLN A 39 -9.89 -4.88 -14.60
N GLN A 40 -10.63 -3.80 -14.90
CA GLN A 40 -10.22 -2.77 -15.86
C GLN A 40 -8.89 -2.09 -15.48
N HIS A 41 -8.59 -1.98 -14.18
CA HIS A 41 -7.32 -1.45 -13.66
C HIS A 41 -6.26 -2.54 -13.49
N LYS A 42 -6.64 -3.82 -13.60
CA LYS A 42 -5.72 -4.98 -13.54
C LYS A 42 -5.03 -5.28 -14.87
N GLN A 43 -5.53 -4.71 -15.98
CA GLN A 43 -5.03 -5.01 -17.33
C GLN A 43 -3.61 -4.46 -17.59
N ASN A 44 -3.09 -3.61 -16.71
CA ASN A 44 -1.69 -3.22 -16.68
C ASN A 44 -0.99 -3.95 -15.52
N LEU A 45 -0.31 -5.04 -15.90
CA LEU A 45 0.47 -6.00 -15.10
C LEU A 45 0.68 -5.65 -13.62
N PHE A 46 0.08 -6.47 -12.75
CA PHE A 46 0.58 -6.67 -11.40
C PHE A 46 1.91 -7.42 -11.47
N THR A 47 2.99 -6.75 -11.12
CA THR A 47 4.20 -7.46 -10.71
C THR A 47 4.21 -7.49 -9.19
N THR A 48 3.74 -8.60 -8.61
CA THR A 48 3.97 -8.86 -7.19
C THR A 48 5.41 -9.31 -7.06
N VAL A 49 6.22 -8.54 -6.35
CA VAL A 49 7.59 -8.92 -6.04
C VAL A 49 7.55 -9.57 -4.66
N ALA A 50 7.61 -10.91 -4.61
CA ALA A 50 7.78 -11.66 -3.37
C ALA A 50 9.25 -11.55 -2.93
N PHE A 51 9.48 -11.10 -1.70
CA PHE A 51 10.81 -10.71 -1.21
C PHE A 51 11.70 -11.86 -0.78
N ASP A 52 11.15 -13.08 -0.73
CA ASP A 52 11.82 -14.31 -0.32
C ASP A 52 13.07 -14.62 -1.18
N GLN A 53 13.22 -13.99 -2.35
CA GLN A 53 14.28 -14.22 -3.34
C GLN A 53 15.17 -12.99 -3.62
N ILE A 54 15.00 -11.89 -2.89
CA ILE A 54 15.80 -10.67 -3.10
C ILE A 54 16.87 -10.56 -2.03
N GLU A 55 18.13 -10.83 -2.41
CA GLU A 55 19.29 -10.24 -1.73
C GLU A 55 19.08 -8.73 -1.66
N GLN A 56 18.80 -8.24 -0.45
CA GLN A 56 18.22 -6.92 -0.19
C GLN A 56 19.12 -5.75 -0.63
N ASP A 57 20.38 -6.03 -0.99
CA ASP A 57 21.39 -5.06 -1.43
C ASP A 57 21.25 -4.66 -2.91
N ASN A 58 20.47 -5.39 -3.70
CA ASN A 58 20.23 -5.12 -5.13
C ASN A 58 18.77 -4.79 -5.47
N LEU A 59 17.96 -4.41 -4.48
CA LEU A 59 16.52 -4.23 -4.67
C LEU A 59 16.19 -3.19 -5.75
N SER A 60 16.82 -2.02 -5.73
CA SER A 60 16.60 -0.96 -6.72
C SER A 60 16.97 -1.43 -8.13
N ALA A 61 18.12 -2.09 -8.29
CA ALA A 61 18.59 -2.60 -9.58
C ALA A 61 17.66 -3.69 -10.14
N LYS A 62 17.22 -4.64 -9.31
CA LYS A 62 16.26 -5.68 -9.72
C LYS A 62 14.92 -5.07 -10.13
N LEU A 63 14.42 -4.12 -9.35
CA LEU A 63 13.16 -3.45 -9.64
C LEU A 63 13.26 -2.63 -10.94
N GLU A 64 14.36 -1.93 -11.16
CA GLU A 64 14.64 -1.19 -12.39
C GLU A 64 14.62 -2.10 -13.63
N VAL A 65 15.29 -3.26 -13.58
CA VAL A 65 15.26 -4.24 -14.67
C VAL A 65 13.84 -4.75 -14.93
N LEU A 66 13.10 -5.10 -13.87
CA LEU A 66 11.72 -5.59 -13.95
C LEU A 66 10.76 -4.57 -14.56
N ILE A 67 10.92 -3.28 -14.23
CA ILE A 67 10.06 -2.22 -14.76
C ILE A 67 10.42 -1.94 -16.22
N LYS A 68 11.72 -1.82 -16.55
CA LYS A 68 12.17 -1.56 -17.92
C LYS A 68 11.82 -2.69 -18.90
N SER A 69 11.60 -3.91 -18.42
CA SER A 69 11.14 -5.01 -19.26
C SER A 69 9.64 -4.97 -19.59
N GLN A 70 8.87 -4.08 -18.95
CA GLN A 70 7.44 -3.94 -19.22
C GLN A 70 7.18 -2.97 -20.38
N SER A 71 6.19 -3.30 -21.22
CA SER A 71 5.77 -2.44 -22.32
C SER A 71 4.87 -1.27 -21.88
N LYS A 72 4.40 -1.29 -20.64
CA LYS A 72 3.53 -0.27 -20.01
C LYS A 72 3.96 -0.05 -18.56
N PRO A 73 3.68 1.13 -17.97
CA PRO A 73 3.91 1.41 -16.55
C PRO A 73 3.23 0.34 -15.66
N PRO A 74 3.98 -0.44 -14.86
CA PRO A 74 3.42 -1.50 -14.04
C PRO A 74 2.91 -0.97 -12.68
N LEU A 75 2.01 -1.76 -12.06
CA LEU A 75 1.71 -1.64 -10.64
C LEU A 75 2.59 -2.62 -9.87
N VAL A 76 3.52 -2.09 -9.07
CA VAL A 76 4.46 -2.86 -8.25
C VAL A 76 3.89 -3.00 -6.85
N ILE A 77 3.77 -4.23 -6.36
CA ILE A 77 3.39 -4.52 -4.97
C ILE A 77 4.58 -5.19 -4.28
N ILE A 78 5.06 -4.53 -3.25
CA ILE A 78 6.01 -5.09 -2.27
C ILE A 78 5.18 -5.62 -1.12
N ASP A 79 4.89 -6.92 -1.19
CA ASP A 79 4.15 -7.62 -0.14
C ASP A 79 5.10 -7.93 1.02
N ASP A 80 4.62 -7.74 2.25
CA ASP A 80 5.36 -7.99 3.49
C ASP A 80 6.75 -7.29 3.59
N LEU A 81 6.75 -5.95 3.50
CA LEU A 81 7.93 -5.13 3.76
C LEU A 81 8.48 -5.33 5.19
N SER A 82 7.60 -5.71 6.11
CA SER A 82 7.88 -6.04 7.50
C SER A 82 8.95 -7.13 7.63
N SER A 83 8.85 -8.18 6.83
CA SER A 83 9.86 -9.24 6.77
C SER A 83 11.26 -8.74 6.40
N ILE A 84 11.39 -7.71 5.55
CA ILE A 84 12.70 -7.11 5.20
C ILE A 84 13.31 -6.37 6.38
N ILE A 85 12.48 -5.70 7.17
CA ILE A 85 12.90 -4.96 8.36
C ILE A 85 13.39 -5.93 9.43
N TRP A 86 12.76 -7.11 9.52
CA TRP A 86 13.13 -8.18 10.45
C TRP A 86 14.33 -9.02 9.99
N ALA A 87 14.44 -9.27 8.70
CA ALA A 87 15.54 -10.04 8.12
C ALA A 87 16.82 -9.20 8.09
N GLY A 88 17.53 -9.16 9.22
CA GLY A 88 18.92 -8.76 9.32
C GLY A 88 19.24 -7.68 10.35
N ASP A 89 20.55 -7.48 10.56
CA ASP A 89 21.11 -6.53 11.53
C ASP A 89 21.24 -5.10 10.98
N ARG A 90 20.54 -4.80 9.87
CA ARG A 90 20.63 -3.49 9.23
C ARG A 90 20.07 -2.40 10.15
N SER A 91 20.78 -1.28 10.17
CA SER A 91 20.34 -0.08 10.89
C SER A 91 19.09 0.51 10.25
N ALA A 92 18.32 1.28 11.03
CA ALA A 92 17.16 2.02 10.50
C ALA A 92 17.53 2.89 9.29
N LEU A 93 18.70 3.54 9.33
CA LEU A 93 19.17 4.42 8.27
C LEU A 93 19.44 3.66 6.97
N GLN A 94 20.08 2.48 7.05
CA GLN A 94 20.32 1.63 5.88
C GLN A 94 19.00 1.19 5.23
N LEU A 95 18.05 0.69 6.03
CA LEU A 95 16.73 0.27 5.54
C LEU A 95 15.95 1.44 4.93
N ILE A 96 16.01 2.61 5.57
CA ILE A 96 15.41 3.85 5.07
C ILE A 96 15.95 4.25 3.70
N GLU A 97 17.27 4.19 3.51
CA GLU A 97 17.87 4.53 2.21
C GLU A 97 17.57 3.46 1.16
N SER A 98 17.50 2.17 1.53
CA SER A 98 17.03 1.11 0.64
C SER A 98 15.56 1.31 0.20
N PHE A 99 14.67 1.71 1.10
CA PHE A 99 13.27 1.99 0.73
C PHE A 99 13.11 3.29 -0.04
N LYS A 100 14.01 4.25 0.15
CA LYS A 100 14.05 5.47 -0.65
C LYS A 100 14.48 5.20 -2.08
N SER A 101 15.46 4.31 -2.29
CA SER A 101 16.04 4.05 -3.61
C SER A 101 15.07 3.37 -4.57
N ILE A 102 14.01 2.72 -4.06
CA ILE A 102 12.97 2.07 -4.86
C ILE A 102 11.78 2.97 -5.21
N LEU A 103 11.78 4.23 -4.75
CA LEU A 103 10.65 5.12 -5.05
C LEU A 103 10.64 5.49 -6.54
N PRO A 104 9.46 5.61 -7.19
CA PRO A 104 9.38 5.96 -8.61
C PRO A 104 10.19 7.19 -9.00
N LYS A 105 10.06 8.26 -8.21
CA LYS A 105 10.82 9.51 -8.38
C LYS A 105 12.34 9.33 -8.26
N GLN A 106 12.80 8.39 -7.43
CA GLN A 106 14.23 8.11 -7.23
C GLN A 106 14.82 7.28 -8.36
N LEU A 107 14.04 6.35 -8.90
CA LEU A 107 14.45 5.55 -10.07
C LEU A 107 14.29 6.31 -11.39
N GLY A 108 13.51 7.39 -11.42
CA GLY A 108 13.20 8.12 -12.65
C GLY A 108 12.38 7.28 -13.64
N LEU A 109 11.56 6.35 -13.12
CA LEU A 109 10.76 5.43 -13.91
C LEU A 109 9.26 5.67 -13.63
N ASP A 110 8.43 5.36 -14.63
CA ASP A 110 6.97 5.45 -14.51
C ASP A 110 6.38 4.11 -14.04
N PHE A 111 5.97 4.05 -12.77
CA PHE A 111 5.31 2.90 -12.15
C PHE A 111 4.66 3.27 -10.81
N SER A 112 3.54 2.65 -10.49
CA SER A 112 2.87 2.83 -9.20
C SER A 112 3.44 1.84 -8.18
N LEU A 113 3.63 2.27 -6.93
CA LEU A 113 4.24 1.46 -5.87
C LEU A 113 3.28 1.29 -4.69
N ILE A 114 2.99 0.05 -4.34
CA ILE A 114 2.28 -0.33 -3.11
C ILE A 114 3.27 -1.02 -2.17
N LEU A 115 3.39 -0.47 -0.97
CA LEU A 115 4.15 -1.04 0.14
C LEU A 115 3.17 -1.61 1.16
N VAL A 116 3.32 -2.89 1.50
CA VAL A 116 2.54 -3.54 2.54
C VAL A 116 3.36 -3.64 3.81
N PHE A 117 2.83 -3.10 4.90
CA PHE A 117 3.46 -3.07 6.22
C PHE A 117 2.50 -3.64 7.27
N HIS A 118 2.97 -4.57 8.08
CA HIS A 118 2.19 -5.17 9.16
C HIS A 118 2.27 -4.34 10.46
N ASP A 119 1.12 -3.95 11.02
CA ASP A 119 1.03 -2.98 12.15
C ASP A 119 1.59 -3.52 13.48
N ASP A 120 1.64 -4.84 13.63
CA ASP A 120 2.21 -5.52 14.80
C ASP A 120 3.68 -5.14 15.03
N LEU A 121 4.41 -4.78 13.98
CA LEU A 121 5.81 -4.36 14.05
C LEU A 121 6.03 -3.04 14.77
N VAL A 122 5.13 -2.05 14.59
CA VAL A 122 5.33 -0.68 15.12
C VAL A 122 5.39 -0.67 16.65
N LYS A 123 4.78 -1.65 17.29
CA LYS A 123 4.59 -1.70 18.74
C LYS A 123 5.79 -2.24 19.51
N SER A 124 6.74 -2.87 18.82
CA SER A 124 7.76 -3.71 19.45
C SER A 124 9.17 -3.08 19.56
N ASN A 125 9.53 -2.14 18.68
CA ASN A 125 10.91 -1.63 18.59
C ASN A 125 10.99 -0.18 18.10
N GLN A 126 11.85 0.63 18.73
CA GLN A 126 12.12 2.03 18.33
C GLN A 126 12.70 2.11 16.91
N ARG A 127 13.57 1.16 16.51
CA ARG A 127 14.14 1.09 15.15
C ARG A 127 13.03 1.00 14.10
N ASP A 128 12.09 0.09 14.32
CA ASP A 128 11.03 -0.23 13.36
C ASP A 128 9.99 0.90 13.31
N ARG A 129 9.72 1.56 14.43
CA ARG A 129 8.92 2.79 14.50
C ARG A 129 9.53 3.94 13.68
N VAL A 130 10.85 4.11 13.72
CA VAL A 130 11.54 5.14 12.92
C VAL A 130 11.39 4.86 11.43
N ILE A 131 11.54 3.60 11.02
CA ILE A 131 11.33 3.16 9.63
C ILE A 131 9.87 3.39 9.21
N PHE A 132 8.91 2.97 10.05
CA PHE A 132 7.48 3.15 9.79
C PHE A 132 7.10 4.62 9.59
N ASN A 133 7.52 5.50 10.49
CA ASN A 133 7.24 6.94 10.38
C ASN A 133 7.80 7.52 9.09
N HIS A 134 8.95 7.02 8.65
CA HIS A 134 9.57 7.45 7.42
C HIS A 134 8.80 7.00 6.18
N LEU A 135 8.30 5.76 6.16
CA LEU A 135 7.39 5.27 5.11
C LEU A 135 6.11 6.09 5.06
N VAL A 136 5.48 6.35 6.22
CA VAL A 136 4.29 7.19 6.34
C VAL A 136 4.54 8.57 5.74
N ASN A 137 5.62 9.25 6.11
CA ASN A 137 5.94 10.60 5.63
C ASN A 137 6.18 10.68 4.12
N ARG A 138 6.48 9.55 3.46
CA ARG A 138 6.75 9.48 2.02
C ARG A 138 5.63 8.86 1.20
N SER A 139 4.53 8.49 1.86
CA SER A 139 3.35 7.92 1.22
C SER A 139 2.45 9.03 0.72
N ASP A 140 1.84 8.81 -0.44
CA ASP A 140 0.84 9.71 -1.02
C ASP A 140 -0.56 9.35 -0.51
N ILE A 141 -0.80 8.05 -0.31
CA ILE A 141 -1.98 7.49 0.33
C ILE A 141 -1.52 6.52 1.38
N ILE A 142 -2.24 6.48 2.49
CA ILE A 142 -2.10 5.41 3.46
C ILE A 142 -3.46 4.71 3.58
N ILE A 143 -3.45 3.40 3.49
CA ILE A 143 -4.59 2.55 3.76
C ILE A 143 -4.35 1.84 5.08
N ARG A 144 -5.35 1.80 5.94
CA ARG A 144 -5.34 0.98 7.14
C ARG A 144 -6.50 0.01 7.09
N THR A 145 -6.26 -1.23 7.47
CA THR A 145 -7.36 -2.17 7.72
C THR A 145 -7.54 -2.36 9.21
N ARG A 146 -8.79 -2.58 9.62
CA ARG A 146 -9.15 -2.97 10.98
C ARG A 146 -10.15 -4.11 10.91
N ALA A 147 -9.83 -5.24 11.52
CA ALA A 147 -10.80 -6.33 11.65
C ALA A 147 -12.01 -5.89 12.51
N ILE A 148 -13.22 -6.28 12.08
CA ILE A 148 -14.47 -6.06 12.82
C ILE A 148 -15.28 -7.35 12.81
N GLY A 149 -15.54 -7.92 13.98
CA GLY A 149 -16.38 -9.11 14.11
C GLY A 149 -15.70 -10.38 13.58
N GLY A 150 -16.41 -11.13 12.72
CA GLY A 150 -16.01 -12.45 12.22
C GLY A 150 -14.96 -12.44 11.11
N GLN A 151 -14.50 -13.62 10.70
CA GLN A 151 -13.47 -13.77 9.66
C GLN A 151 -13.89 -13.11 8.33
N GLY A 152 -12.95 -12.39 7.71
CA GLY A 152 -13.14 -11.76 6.41
C GLY A 152 -13.92 -10.46 6.44
N GLN A 153 -14.17 -9.85 7.61
CA GLN A 153 -14.86 -8.56 7.72
C GLN A 153 -14.01 -7.52 8.43
N GLY A 154 -14.14 -6.27 8.02
CA GLY A 154 -13.40 -5.17 8.64
C GLY A 154 -13.76 -3.80 8.10
N GLU A 155 -12.98 -2.83 8.53
CA GLU A 155 -12.98 -1.47 8.00
C GLU A 155 -11.70 -1.24 7.19
N LEU A 156 -11.88 -0.58 6.05
CA LEU A 156 -10.83 0.04 5.26
C LEU A 156 -10.87 1.54 5.53
N ILE A 157 -9.78 2.06 6.06
CA ILE A 157 -9.58 3.48 6.30
C ILE A 157 -8.58 3.95 5.24
N VAL A 158 -9.00 4.86 4.38
CA VAL A 158 -8.14 5.46 3.36
C VAL A 158 -7.86 6.89 3.79
N GLN A 159 -6.59 7.26 3.86
CA GLN A 159 -6.17 8.59 4.27
C GLN A 159 -5.12 9.16 3.31
N ARG A 160 -5.12 10.48 3.15
CA ARG A 160 -4.08 11.17 2.37
C ARG A 160 -2.76 11.13 3.14
N GLY A 161 -1.70 10.73 2.47
CA GLY A 161 -0.37 10.72 3.04
C GLY A 161 0.31 12.11 2.97
N PRO A 162 1.28 12.40 3.85
CA PRO A 162 1.97 13.69 3.88
C PRO A 162 2.66 14.09 2.58
N ALA A 163 3.18 13.13 1.79
CA ALA A 163 3.88 13.43 0.54
C ALA A 163 2.94 14.04 -0.51
N TYR A 164 1.71 13.56 -0.57
CA TYR A 164 0.68 14.08 -1.46
C TYR A 164 0.30 15.53 -1.11
N LEU A 165 0.20 15.84 0.18
CA LEU A 165 -0.10 17.19 0.66
C LEU A 165 1.03 18.17 0.34
N SER A 166 2.29 17.75 0.50
CA SER A 166 3.46 18.58 0.18
C SER A 166 3.62 18.85 -1.31
N ASP A 167 3.31 17.87 -2.16
CA ASP A 167 3.47 18.02 -3.62
C ASP A 167 2.42 18.95 -4.24
N LEU A 168 1.23 19.07 -3.62
CA LEU A 168 0.11 19.85 -4.17
C LEU A 168 -0.12 21.21 -3.49
N ASN A 169 0.72 21.59 -2.52
CA ASN A 169 0.52 22.81 -1.70
C ASN A 169 -0.92 22.94 -1.16
N LEU A 170 -1.57 21.81 -0.86
CA LEU A 170 -2.96 21.81 -0.43
C LEU A 170 -3.06 22.21 1.05
N PRO A 171 -4.02 23.05 1.43
CA PRO A 171 -4.31 23.30 2.84
C PRO A 171 -4.74 21.99 3.51
N ILE A 172 -4.26 21.76 4.73
CA ILE A 172 -4.46 20.53 5.55
C ILE A 172 -5.95 20.31 5.93
N THR A 173 -6.88 21.14 5.43
CA THR A 173 -8.26 21.29 5.88
C THR A 173 -9.30 20.44 5.13
N LEU A 174 -8.93 19.68 4.10
CA LEU A 174 -9.84 18.75 3.45
C LEU A 174 -9.96 17.47 4.28
N SER A 175 -11.15 16.88 4.37
CA SER A 175 -11.40 15.58 5.03
C SER A 175 -10.32 14.56 4.68
N ASN A 176 -9.42 14.30 5.62
CA ASN A 176 -8.18 13.55 5.37
C ASN A 176 -8.39 12.04 5.36
N GLU A 177 -9.57 11.56 5.77
CA GLU A 177 -9.85 10.15 5.96
C GLU A 177 -11.24 9.80 5.43
N GLN A 178 -11.35 8.65 4.77
CA GLN A 178 -12.61 7.99 4.47
C GLN A 178 -12.58 6.58 5.05
N THR A 179 -13.66 6.18 5.69
CA THR A 179 -13.81 4.84 6.24
C THR A 179 -14.95 4.12 5.54
N THR A 180 -14.69 2.93 5.04
CA THR A 180 -15.70 2.01 4.51
C THR A 180 -15.58 0.66 5.20
N GLN A 181 -16.67 -0.08 5.30
CA GLN A 181 -16.65 -1.47 5.74
C GLN A 181 -16.39 -2.38 4.54
N TYR A 182 -15.69 -3.48 4.75
CA TYR A 182 -15.46 -4.49 3.73
C TYR A 182 -15.87 -5.88 4.21
N LYS A 183 -16.25 -6.71 3.24
CA LYS A 183 -16.43 -8.16 3.41
C LYS A 183 -15.71 -8.90 2.29
N ILE A 184 -14.79 -9.77 2.68
CA ILE A 184 -14.09 -10.71 1.81
C ILE A 184 -15.03 -11.89 1.58
N THR A 185 -15.21 -12.23 0.32
CA THR A 185 -15.92 -13.43 -0.16
C THR A 185 -14.95 -14.27 -0.97
N ASP A 186 -15.34 -15.48 -1.35
CA ASP A 186 -14.46 -16.45 -2.02
C ASP A 186 -13.69 -15.86 -3.23
N ASN A 187 -14.31 -14.95 -3.99
CA ASN A 187 -13.73 -14.40 -5.23
C ASN A 187 -13.69 -12.87 -5.28
N SER A 188 -14.13 -12.16 -4.25
CA SER A 188 -14.25 -10.69 -4.30
C SER A 188 -14.25 -10.02 -2.94
N VAL A 189 -13.85 -8.76 -2.91
CA VAL A 189 -14.04 -7.86 -1.76
C VAL A 189 -15.19 -6.92 -2.07
N ARG A 190 -16.17 -6.83 -1.17
CA ARG A 190 -17.28 -5.88 -1.27
C ARG A 190 -17.12 -4.76 -0.25
N PHE A 191 -17.41 -3.52 -0.66
CA PHE A 191 -17.31 -2.33 0.18
C PHE A 191 -18.68 -1.72 0.48
N HIS A 192 -18.90 -1.33 1.73
CA HIS A 192 -20.17 -0.83 2.26
C HIS A 192 -19.95 0.44 3.08
N PRO A 193 -20.71 1.52 2.88
CA PRO A 193 -20.59 2.71 3.71
C PRO A 193 -20.87 2.37 5.18
N LYS A 194 -20.08 2.98 6.07
CA LYS A 194 -20.21 2.78 7.51
C LYS A 194 -21.63 3.11 8.00
N GLY A 195 -22.24 2.18 8.73
CA GLY A 195 -23.56 2.38 9.36
C GLY A 195 -24.77 2.10 8.47
N LEU A 196 -24.59 1.66 7.21
CA LEU A 196 -25.70 1.26 6.34
C LEU A 196 -26.07 -0.23 6.43
N ASP A 197 -25.29 -1.05 7.14
CA ASP A 197 -25.60 -2.47 7.27
C ASP A 197 -26.57 -2.73 8.43
N ARG A 198 -27.85 -2.86 8.10
CA ARG A 198 -28.88 -3.52 8.91
C ARG A 198 -28.66 -5.06 8.94
N GLY A 199 -27.40 -5.50 9.05
CA GLY A 199 -26.99 -6.86 8.70
C GLY A 199 -26.00 -7.52 9.67
N PHE A 200 -25.90 -7.03 10.90
CA PHE A 200 -25.43 -7.84 12.02
C PHE A 200 -26.63 -8.62 12.59
N ILE A 201 -26.96 -9.74 11.94
CA ILE A 201 -27.76 -10.83 12.52
C ILE A 201 -26.97 -12.12 12.29
#